data_AF-A0A2N8MF64-F1
#
_entry.id   AF-A0A2N8MF64-F1
#
_cell.length_a   1.000
_cell.length_b   1.000
_cell.length_c   1.000
_cell.angle_alpha   90.00
_cell.angle_beta   90.00
_cell.angle_gamma   90.00
#
_symmetry.space_group_name_H-M   'P 1'
#
loop_
_entity.id
_entity.type
_entity.pdbx_description
1 polymer ?
#
loop_
_entity_poly.entity_id
_entity_poly.type
_entity_poly.pdbx_seq_one_letter_code
_entity_poly.pdbx_strand_id
1 'polypeptide(L)'
;MGCKTRKIEPFLDGKYCNKLQQLSFVDEFGLSEPAGVLLLDVDIAVTAPLVIPDRDRVAGKIVDAPHPPIHVLTRIFEAAAVALPEQVQCDWNIGKTFASNFNGGVLYIPAYHADAIGKSWKCFASFLYENPSLFENDQQLRHIDQVSFALAIGNTGTAYSHLPANSNFPTHRNTVPRTLDARSRIQMLHYHWELDDFGFLRSALKVDAVQTALAVANECAVTCSNLHFYERFKIGRARRPICGDGRHPKVPVVRDILDCLENAERHPKLVFHVGTPKTGTTALQSCLGENKTRLAQRGIYYPQTRHTSPPCAPKHQFLVQQMKAGDAQGLGTSVLSALRAMPSNTNVILFSAEGLFNHWWDFTAESRSMLRFLASTFRLEVLICFRNVVEFAVSLYLQNMRNPQVHPCYGRDLSLEETLEDEWFRRHLDYVGFLMDVRHSLGDVTIRAFSYSDTVGSEILQYLGAGALECGGERHNESLRRQGLEIVRIINRYRLEPRIRGEILSRIHEIEGLFGEQLESYQPNAELAGSIRRLTEKNQLLLAQLYPDSLSVREKSLAWASK
;
A
#
# COMPACT_ATOMS: atom_id res chain seq x y z
N MET A 1 16.95 20.08 -13.49
CA MET A 1 17.45 19.03 -14.40
C MET A 1 16.54 18.97 -15.60
N GLY A 2 17.06 19.13 -16.82
CA GLY A 2 16.28 18.96 -18.04
C GLY A 2 16.05 17.47 -18.28
N CYS A 3 14.87 16.96 -17.92
CA CYS A 3 14.48 15.60 -18.31
C CYS A 3 13.98 15.65 -19.75
N LYS A 4 14.50 14.76 -20.62
CA LYS A 4 13.92 14.48 -21.94
C LYS A 4 13.34 13.07 -21.88
N THR A 5 12.05 12.94 -22.15
CA THR A 5 11.38 11.64 -22.26
C THR A 5 11.30 11.23 -23.72
N ARG A 6 11.66 9.99 -24.03
CA ARG A 6 11.53 9.42 -25.37
C ARG A 6 10.79 8.08 -25.28
N LYS A 7 9.80 7.89 -26.15
CA LYS A 7 9.18 6.59 -26.36
C LYS A 7 10.13 5.76 -27.24
N ILE A 8 10.45 4.57 -26.79
CA ILE A 8 11.23 3.59 -27.55
C ILE A 8 10.31 2.46 -28.00
N GLU A 9 10.61 1.87 -29.15
CA GLU A 9 9.93 0.64 -29.57
C GLU A 9 10.41 -0.53 -28.72
N PRO A 10 9.50 -1.44 -28.30
CA PRO A 10 9.89 -2.64 -27.58
C PRO A 10 10.86 -3.49 -28.43
N PHE A 11 11.89 -4.04 -27.80
CA PHE A 11 12.81 -4.95 -28.46
C PHE A 11 12.34 -6.40 -28.31
N LEU A 12 12.49 -7.21 -29.37
CA LEU A 12 12.05 -8.61 -29.41
C LEU A 12 10.54 -8.74 -29.07
N ASP A 13 10.19 -9.51 -28.04
CA ASP A 13 8.81 -9.68 -27.56
C ASP A 13 8.32 -8.52 -26.67
N GLY A 14 9.18 -7.53 -26.42
CA GLY A 14 8.92 -6.38 -25.57
C GLY A 14 8.89 -6.68 -24.08
N LYS A 15 9.11 -7.93 -23.65
CA LYS A 15 9.03 -8.34 -22.25
C LYS A 15 10.34 -8.08 -21.50
N TYR A 16 11.46 -8.35 -22.16
CA TYR A 16 12.81 -8.18 -21.62
C TYR A 16 13.71 -7.44 -22.62
N CYS A 17 14.94 -7.08 -22.20
CA CYS A 17 15.95 -6.48 -23.08
C CYS A 17 15.64 -5.08 -23.65
N ASN A 18 14.73 -4.32 -23.03
CA ASN A 18 14.44 -2.96 -23.50
C ASN A 18 15.52 -1.94 -23.09
N LYS A 19 16.38 -2.26 -22.11
CA LYS A 19 17.42 -1.37 -21.59
C LYS A 19 18.39 -0.94 -22.68
N LEU A 20 18.83 -1.88 -23.53
CA LEU A 20 19.79 -1.63 -24.61
C LEU A 20 19.30 -0.63 -25.66
N GLN A 21 17.98 -0.40 -25.78
CA GLN A 21 17.43 0.58 -26.72
C GLN A 21 17.84 2.01 -26.36
N GLN A 22 18.23 2.26 -25.11
CA GLN A 22 18.74 3.55 -24.66
C GLN A 22 20.05 3.94 -25.36
N LEU A 23 20.84 2.97 -25.81
CA LEU A 23 22.11 3.23 -26.50
C LEU A 23 21.94 3.79 -27.91
N SER A 24 20.76 3.64 -28.52
CA SER A 24 20.49 4.17 -29.86
C SER A 24 20.30 5.69 -29.92
N PHE A 25 20.31 6.36 -28.77
CA PHE A 25 20.07 7.80 -28.67
C PHE A 25 21.22 8.57 -28.02
N VAL A 26 22.38 7.92 -27.85
CA VAL A 26 23.52 8.52 -27.14
C VAL A 26 24.02 9.78 -27.83
N ASP A 27 24.07 9.78 -29.16
CA ASP A 27 24.50 10.92 -29.97
C ASP A 27 23.62 12.17 -29.78
N GLU A 28 22.35 11.98 -29.43
CA GLU A 28 21.40 13.09 -29.21
C GLU A 28 21.64 13.84 -27.90
N PHE A 29 22.42 13.26 -26.98
CA PHE A 29 22.76 13.92 -25.73
C PHE A 29 23.81 15.02 -25.90
N GLY A 30 24.48 15.12 -27.06
CA GLY A 30 25.47 16.16 -27.34
C GLY A 30 26.63 16.15 -26.34
N LEU A 31 27.08 14.94 -25.97
CA LEU A 31 28.09 14.73 -24.94
C LEU A 31 29.46 15.31 -25.38
N SER A 32 30.08 16.15 -24.56
CA SER A 32 31.48 16.61 -24.73
C SER A 32 32.43 15.85 -23.79
N GLU A 33 33.68 15.66 -24.20
CA GLU A 33 34.62 14.71 -23.57
C GLU A 33 35.09 15.04 -22.13
N PRO A 34 35.51 14.02 -21.34
CA PRO A 34 35.16 12.60 -21.48
C PRO A 34 33.82 12.35 -20.78
N ALA A 35 32.81 12.02 -21.58
CA ALA A 35 31.47 11.70 -21.15
C ALA A 35 31.17 10.21 -21.32
N GLY A 36 30.36 9.67 -20.43
CA GLY A 36 29.85 8.30 -20.49
C GLY A 36 28.39 8.26 -20.12
N VAL A 37 27.75 7.13 -20.42
CA VAL A 37 26.32 6.90 -20.22
C VAL A 37 26.13 5.94 -19.07
N LEU A 38 25.21 6.28 -18.17
CA LEU A 38 24.77 5.40 -17.10
C LEU A 38 23.39 4.85 -17.42
N LEU A 39 23.30 3.54 -17.60
CA LEU A 39 22.05 2.82 -17.82
C LEU A 39 21.54 2.27 -16.48
N LEU A 40 20.34 2.69 -16.09
CA LEU A 40 19.71 2.32 -14.83
C LEU A 40 18.44 1.49 -15.07
N ASP A 41 18.11 0.61 -14.15
CA ASP A 41 16.74 0.12 -14.02
C ASP A 41 15.83 1.21 -13.43
N VAL A 42 14.53 1.07 -13.65
CA VAL A 42 13.51 2.02 -13.17
C VAL A 42 13.26 1.92 -11.66
N ASP A 43 13.78 0.87 -11.02
CA ASP A 43 13.68 0.59 -9.58
C ASP A 43 15.02 0.84 -8.86
N ILE A 44 15.73 1.87 -9.29
CA ILE A 44 16.94 2.41 -8.66
C ILE A 44 16.61 3.71 -7.92
N ALA A 45 16.99 3.80 -6.64
CA ALA A 45 17.02 5.05 -5.89
C ALA A 45 18.47 5.53 -5.72
N VAL A 46 18.78 6.71 -6.27
CA VAL A 46 20.09 7.35 -6.14
C VAL A 46 20.14 8.15 -4.84
N THR A 47 21.09 7.83 -3.98
CA THR A 47 21.16 8.30 -2.58
C THR A 47 22.45 9.08 -2.27
N ALA A 48 23.43 9.05 -3.17
CA ALA A 48 24.63 9.85 -3.08
C ALA A 48 25.20 10.14 -4.49
N PRO A 49 26.10 11.13 -4.63
CA PRO A 49 26.81 11.36 -5.89
C PRO A 49 27.53 10.10 -6.37
N LEU A 50 27.43 9.86 -7.67
CA LEU A 50 27.96 8.66 -8.32
C LEU A 50 29.45 8.81 -8.56
N VAL A 51 30.21 7.77 -8.22
CA VAL A 51 31.64 7.71 -8.46
C VAL A 51 31.89 6.49 -9.34
N ILE A 52 32.28 6.77 -10.58
CA ILE A 52 32.79 5.76 -11.52
C ILE A 52 34.31 5.80 -11.40
N PRO A 53 34.97 4.76 -10.84
CA PRO A 53 36.41 4.79 -10.55
C PRO A 53 37.26 4.98 -11.80
N ASP A 54 36.87 4.33 -12.89
CA ASP A 54 37.56 4.37 -14.18
C ASP A 54 36.53 4.67 -15.27
N ARG A 55 36.59 5.89 -15.82
CA ARG A 55 35.64 6.38 -16.81
C ARG A 55 35.94 5.93 -18.23
N ASP A 56 37.09 5.29 -18.44
CA ASP A 56 37.52 4.75 -19.74
C ASP A 56 37.17 3.27 -19.90
N ARG A 57 36.56 2.66 -18.87
CA ARG A 57 36.16 1.26 -18.85
C ARG A 57 34.66 1.14 -18.68
N VAL A 58 34.08 0.10 -19.27
CA VAL A 58 32.71 -0.31 -18.94
C VAL A 58 32.70 -0.73 -17.47
N ALA A 59 31.71 -0.29 -16.70
CA ALA A 59 31.64 -0.62 -15.28
C ALA A 59 30.27 -1.17 -14.90
N GLY A 60 30.26 -2.21 -14.09
CA GLY A 60 29.05 -2.81 -13.56
C GLY A 60 29.35 -3.64 -12.32
N LYS A 61 28.34 -3.86 -11.49
CA LYS A 61 28.45 -4.75 -10.33
C LYS A 61 28.33 -6.19 -10.81
N ILE A 62 29.15 -7.12 -10.32
CA ILE A 62 28.98 -8.56 -10.57
C ILE A 62 27.59 -9.02 -10.10
N VAL A 63 26.99 -9.97 -10.82
CA VAL A 63 25.69 -10.57 -10.48
C VAL A 63 25.65 -11.11 -9.04
N ASP A 64 24.48 -11.03 -8.42
CA ASP A 64 24.29 -11.46 -7.03
C ASP A 64 24.39 -12.98 -6.87
N ALA A 65 23.91 -13.73 -7.86
CA ALA A 65 23.82 -15.19 -7.83
C ALA A 65 24.04 -15.78 -9.23
N PRO A 66 24.42 -17.08 -9.32
CA PRO A 66 24.73 -17.75 -10.59
C PRO A 66 23.45 -18.12 -11.36
N HIS A 67 22.75 -17.10 -11.85
CA HIS A 67 21.56 -17.22 -12.68
C HIS A 67 21.80 -16.55 -14.03
N PRO A 68 22.08 -17.32 -15.10
CA PRO A 68 22.22 -18.79 -15.16
C PRO A 68 23.50 -19.34 -14.47
N PRO A 69 23.54 -20.65 -14.16
CA PRO A 69 24.74 -21.30 -13.63
C PRO A 69 25.93 -21.25 -14.59
N ILE A 70 27.15 -21.37 -14.06
CA ILE A 70 28.38 -21.21 -14.85
C ILE A 70 28.46 -22.16 -16.05
N HIS A 71 28.02 -23.41 -15.95
CA HIS A 71 28.07 -24.37 -17.06
C HIS A 71 27.08 -24.01 -18.19
N VAL A 72 25.96 -23.36 -17.86
CA VAL A 72 25.02 -22.81 -18.86
C VAL A 72 25.66 -21.62 -19.55
N LEU A 73 26.32 -20.73 -18.80
CA LEU A 73 27.06 -19.60 -19.37
C LEU A 73 28.18 -20.09 -20.29
N THR A 74 28.96 -21.11 -19.90
CA THR A 74 30.01 -21.71 -20.75
C THR A 74 29.42 -22.19 -22.08
N ARG A 75 28.34 -22.98 -22.03
CA ARG A 75 27.64 -23.46 -23.24
C ARG A 75 27.21 -22.30 -24.15
N ILE A 76 26.67 -21.24 -23.56
CA ILE A 76 26.22 -20.05 -24.29
C ILE A 76 27.41 -19.34 -24.98
N PHE A 77 28.51 -19.10 -24.26
CA PHE A 77 29.69 -18.43 -24.83
C PHE A 77 30.35 -19.26 -25.93
N GLU A 78 30.44 -20.57 -25.75
CA GLU A 78 30.93 -21.50 -26.77
C GLU A 78 30.04 -21.48 -28.02
N ALA A 79 28.72 -21.56 -27.84
CA ALA A 79 27.76 -21.48 -28.95
C ALA A 79 27.80 -20.13 -29.68
N ALA A 80 28.12 -19.05 -28.97
CA ALA A 80 28.28 -17.71 -29.52
C ALA A 80 29.68 -17.46 -30.13
N ALA A 81 30.60 -18.43 -30.04
CA ALA A 81 32.01 -18.29 -30.44
C ALA A 81 32.73 -17.09 -29.79
N VAL A 82 32.38 -16.76 -28.55
CA VAL A 82 33.02 -15.69 -27.76
C VAL A 82 33.96 -16.31 -26.73
N ALA A 83 35.16 -15.73 -26.59
CA ALA A 83 36.15 -16.21 -25.64
C ALA A 83 35.62 -16.21 -24.20
N LEU A 84 35.90 -17.28 -23.44
CA LEU A 84 35.46 -17.42 -22.06
C LEU A 84 36.19 -16.42 -21.15
N PRO A 85 35.47 -15.52 -20.45
CA PRO A 85 36.07 -14.63 -19.46
C PRO A 85 36.53 -15.41 -18.22
N GLU A 86 37.30 -14.75 -17.36
CA GLU A 86 37.66 -15.29 -16.05
C GLU A 86 36.41 -15.66 -15.23
N GLN A 87 36.46 -16.79 -14.52
CA GLN A 87 35.41 -17.16 -13.56
C GLN A 87 35.65 -16.47 -12.23
N VAL A 88 34.67 -15.70 -11.77
CA VAL A 88 34.69 -14.99 -10.48
C VAL A 88 33.54 -15.45 -9.59
N GLN A 89 33.67 -15.20 -8.29
CA GLN A 89 32.59 -15.46 -7.35
C GLN A 89 31.49 -14.38 -7.49
N CYS A 90 30.23 -14.82 -7.49
CA CYS A 90 29.09 -13.92 -7.41
C CYS A 90 29.18 -13.04 -6.16
N ASP A 91 28.49 -11.90 -6.18
CA ASP A 91 28.64 -10.94 -5.10
C ASP A 91 27.94 -11.38 -3.80
N TRP A 92 26.93 -12.22 -3.91
CA TRP A 92 26.09 -12.58 -2.77
C TRP A 92 26.04 -14.07 -2.47
N ASN A 93 26.41 -14.91 -3.44
CA ASN A 93 26.51 -16.37 -3.31
C ASN A 93 27.96 -16.83 -3.54
N ILE A 94 28.34 -17.98 -2.98
CA ILE A 94 29.59 -18.69 -3.29
C ILE A 94 29.66 -19.26 -4.71
N GLY A 95 28.53 -19.28 -5.44
CA GLY A 95 28.47 -19.67 -6.84
C GLY A 95 29.36 -18.81 -7.75
N LYS A 96 29.81 -19.40 -8.86
CA LYS A 96 30.67 -18.74 -9.84
C LYS A 96 29.88 -18.20 -11.03
N THR A 97 30.42 -17.15 -11.64
CA THR A 97 29.94 -16.49 -12.85
C THR A 97 31.14 -16.00 -13.68
N PHE A 98 30.93 -15.45 -14.87
CA PHE A 98 31.99 -14.80 -15.64
C PHE A 98 32.22 -13.35 -15.19
N ALA A 99 33.47 -12.90 -15.28
CA ALA A 99 33.89 -11.55 -14.90
C ALA A 99 33.23 -10.43 -15.71
N SER A 100 32.67 -10.72 -16.90
CA SER A 100 31.88 -9.77 -17.69
C SER A 100 30.37 -9.85 -17.43
N ASN A 101 29.90 -10.76 -16.57
CA ASN A 101 28.48 -10.92 -16.26
C ASN A 101 28.07 -9.98 -15.11
N PHE A 102 27.54 -8.82 -15.48
CA PHE A 102 27.12 -7.77 -14.54
C PHE A 102 25.63 -7.83 -14.23
N ASN A 103 25.26 -7.43 -13.01
CA ASN A 103 23.88 -7.11 -12.66
C ASN A 103 23.43 -5.91 -13.50
N GLY A 104 22.39 -6.10 -14.32
CA GLY A 104 21.90 -5.09 -15.27
C GLY A 104 21.34 -3.82 -14.63
N GLY A 105 21.10 -3.79 -13.31
CA GLY A 105 20.52 -2.65 -12.60
C GLY A 105 21.28 -1.35 -12.80
N VAL A 106 22.61 -1.40 -12.85
CA VAL A 106 23.49 -0.24 -13.03
C VAL A 106 24.67 -0.61 -13.92
N LEU A 107 24.74 0.02 -15.09
CA LEU A 107 25.84 -0.14 -16.04
C LEU A 107 26.35 1.24 -16.47
N TYR A 108 27.66 1.42 -16.45
CA TYR A 108 28.33 2.57 -17.04
C TYR A 108 29.05 2.16 -18.33
N ILE A 109 28.85 2.93 -19.40
CA ILE A 109 29.46 2.70 -20.70
C ILE A 109 30.11 4.01 -21.18
N PRO A 110 31.43 4.04 -21.43
CA PRO A 110 32.07 5.20 -22.07
C PRO A 110 31.40 5.52 -23.40
N ALA A 111 31.16 6.80 -23.71
CA ALA A 111 30.35 7.18 -24.87
C ALA A 111 30.94 6.65 -26.19
N TYR A 112 32.27 6.63 -26.32
CA TYR A 112 32.96 6.11 -27.51
C TYR A 112 32.82 4.58 -27.70
N HIS A 113 32.36 3.84 -26.68
CA HIS A 113 32.03 2.42 -26.80
C HIS A 113 30.54 2.13 -27.01
N ALA A 114 29.66 3.13 -26.86
CA ALA A 114 28.22 2.94 -26.83
C ALA A 114 27.65 2.31 -28.12
N ASP A 115 28.09 2.76 -29.29
CA ASP A 115 27.60 2.24 -30.58
C ASP A 115 28.06 0.79 -30.82
N ALA A 116 29.35 0.51 -30.63
CA ALA A 116 29.93 -0.82 -30.83
C ALA A 116 29.29 -1.85 -29.87
N ILE A 117 29.18 -1.51 -28.58
CA ILE A 117 28.53 -2.36 -27.59
C ILE A 117 27.05 -2.50 -27.91
N GLY A 118 26.36 -1.42 -28.24
CA GLY A 118 24.92 -1.45 -28.54
C GLY A 118 24.58 -2.36 -29.72
N LYS A 119 25.36 -2.33 -30.80
CA LYS A 119 25.21 -3.24 -31.94
C LYS A 119 25.48 -4.69 -31.56
N SER A 120 26.58 -4.95 -30.85
CA SER A 120 26.94 -6.32 -30.43
C SER A 120 25.93 -6.89 -29.44
N TRP A 121 25.42 -6.07 -28.52
CA TRP A 121 24.41 -6.45 -27.54
C TRP A 121 23.09 -6.83 -28.21
N LYS A 122 22.60 -6.03 -29.18
CA LYS A 122 21.42 -6.38 -29.97
C LYS A 122 21.58 -7.71 -30.70
N CYS A 123 22.73 -7.93 -31.33
CA CYS A 123 23.02 -9.17 -32.04
C CYS A 123 22.93 -10.39 -31.12
N PHE A 124 23.60 -10.35 -29.96
CA PHE A 124 23.55 -11.47 -29.02
C PHE A 124 22.21 -11.64 -28.31
N ALA A 125 21.48 -10.55 -28.06
CA ALA A 125 20.14 -10.64 -27.50
C ALA A 125 19.19 -11.36 -28.48
N SER A 126 19.23 -11.04 -29.78
CA SER A 126 18.49 -11.77 -30.81
C SER A 126 18.93 -13.23 -30.91
N PHE A 127 20.24 -13.49 -30.93
CA PHE A 127 20.78 -14.85 -30.95
C PHE A 127 20.26 -15.70 -29.80
N LEU A 128 20.31 -15.21 -28.56
CA LEU A 128 19.84 -15.95 -27.39
C LEU A 128 18.31 -16.13 -27.39
N TYR A 129 17.58 -15.14 -27.90
CA TYR A 129 16.13 -15.22 -28.03
C TYR A 129 15.69 -16.28 -29.05
N GLU A 130 16.42 -16.40 -30.17
CA GLU A 130 16.19 -17.40 -31.21
C GLU A 130 16.67 -18.81 -30.80
N ASN A 131 17.52 -18.91 -29.77
CA ASN A 131 18.11 -20.17 -29.29
C ASN A 131 17.79 -20.44 -27.81
N PRO A 132 16.50 -20.55 -27.41
CA PRO A 132 16.12 -20.73 -26.00
C PRO A 132 16.62 -22.06 -25.41
N SER A 133 16.91 -23.06 -26.25
CA SER A 133 17.45 -24.37 -25.86
C SER A 133 18.85 -24.32 -25.25
N LEU A 134 19.57 -23.19 -25.40
CA LEU A 134 20.83 -22.98 -24.71
C LEU A 134 20.65 -22.83 -23.19
N PHE A 135 19.45 -22.42 -22.76
CA PHE A 135 19.05 -22.35 -21.37
C PHE A 135 18.39 -23.66 -20.92
N GLU A 136 18.44 -23.93 -19.61
CA GLU A 136 17.87 -25.15 -19.05
C GLU A 136 16.38 -25.02 -18.70
N ASN A 137 15.88 -23.79 -18.53
CA ASN A 137 14.50 -23.52 -18.17
C ASN A 137 14.08 -22.07 -18.49
N ASP A 138 12.77 -21.84 -18.52
CA ASP A 138 12.17 -20.55 -18.84
C ASP A 138 12.50 -19.43 -17.85
N GLN A 139 12.91 -19.75 -16.62
CA GLN A 139 13.33 -18.71 -15.66
C GLN A 139 14.65 -18.09 -16.10
N GLN A 140 15.55 -18.89 -16.68
CA GLN A 140 16.85 -18.40 -17.14
C GLN A 140 16.72 -17.47 -18.36
N LEU A 141 15.68 -17.62 -19.18
CA LEU A 141 15.39 -16.73 -20.33
C LEU A 141 15.18 -15.26 -19.92
N ARG A 142 14.85 -14.99 -18.65
CA ARG A 142 14.72 -13.62 -18.13
C ARG A 142 16.06 -12.87 -18.08
N HIS A 143 17.17 -13.61 -18.15
CA HIS A 143 18.52 -13.08 -18.09
C HIS A 143 19.15 -12.87 -19.48
N ILE A 144 18.39 -12.99 -20.58
CA ILE A 144 18.91 -12.74 -21.94
C ILE A 144 19.59 -11.38 -22.03
N ASP A 145 18.99 -10.31 -21.51
CA ASP A 145 19.57 -8.96 -21.51
C ASP A 145 20.97 -8.93 -20.87
N GLN A 146 21.07 -9.55 -19.70
CA GLN A 146 22.29 -9.60 -18.90
C GLN A 146 23.39 -10.45 -19.56
N VAL A 147 23.05 -11.64 -20.07
CA VAL A 147 24.00 -12.57 -20.68
C VAL A 147 24.46 -12.06 -22.05
N SER A 148 23.56 -11.49 -22.85
CA SER A 148 23.91 -10.87 -24.13
C SER A 148 24.82 -9.65 -23.96
N PHE A 149 24.69 -8.89 -22.88
CA PHE A 149 25.63 -7.82 -22.55
C PHE A 149 27.04 -8.36 -22.26
N ALA A 150 27.12 -9.45 -21.48
CA ALA A 150 28.39 -10.11 -21.16
C ALA A 150 29.10 -10.65 -22.42
N LEU A 151 28.33 -11.20 -23.37
CA LEU A 151 28.81 -11.62 -24.70
C LEU A 151 29.28 -10.41 -25.52
N ALA A 152 28.53 -9.31 -25.50
CA ALA A 152 28.88 -8.10 -26.24
C ALA A 152 30.24 -7.53 -25.81
N ILE A 153 30.49 -7.44 -24.50
CA ILE A 153 31.79 -7.01 -23.96
C ILE A 153 32.91 -7.94 -24.42
N GLY A 154 32.69 -9.25 -24.34
CA GLY A 154 33.68 -10.25 -24.77
C GLY A 154 34.00 -10.16 -26.26
N ASN A 155 32.97 -9.97 -27.09
CA ASN A 155 33.11 -9.86 -28.54
C ASN A 155 33.77 -8.55 -29.00
N THR A 156 33.48 -7.43 -28.34
CA THR A 156 34.11 -6.14 -28.68
C THR A 156 35.52 -6.00 -28.09
N GLY A 157 35.94 -6.90 -27.20
CA GLY A 157 37.20 -6.81 -26.47
C GLY A 157 37.29 -5.58 -25.56
N THR A 158 36.14 -5.03 -25.15
CA THR A 158 36.10 -3.78 -24.38
C THR A 158 36.59 -4.01 -22.95
N ALA A 159 37.49 -3.15 -22.48
CA ALA A 159 37.96 -3.18 -21.10
C ALA A 159 36.83 -2.86 -20.11
N TYR A 160 36.76 -3.63 -19.03
CA TYR A 160 35.74 -3.45 -18.00
C TYR A 160 36.32 -3.43 -16.59
N SER A 161 35.55 -2.90 -15.63
CA SER A 161 35.86 -2.84 -14.20
C SER A 161 34.62 -3.21 -13.37
N HIS A 162 34.84 -3.65 -12.12
CA HIS A 162 33.75 -4.03 -11.21
C HIS A 162 33.40 -2.88 -10.27
N LEU A 163 32.12 -2.53 -10.24
CA LEU A 163 31.58 -1.63 -9.23
C LEU A 163 31.31 -2.41 -7.92
N PRO A 164 31.56 -1.81 -6.75
CA PRO A 164 31.19 -2.41 -5.48
C PRO A 164 29.68 -2.46 -5.29
N ALA A 165 29.21 -3.23 -4.32
CA ALA A 165 27.79 -3.30 -3.98
C ALA A 165 27.19 -1.93 -3.62
N ASN A 166 27.99 -0.98 -3.14
CA ASN A 166 27.58 0.40 -2.87
C ASN A 166 26.94 1.09 -4.08
N SER A 167 27.33 0.74 -5.31
CA SER A 167 26.84 1.38 -6.54
C SER A 167 25.62 0.69 -7.15
N ASN A 168 25.16 -0.44 -6.61
CA ASN A 168 23.96 -1.17 -7.04
C ASN A 168 23.53 -2.11 -5.89
N PHE A 169 23.09 -1.54 -4.77
CA PHE A 169 22.86 -2.27 -3.53
C PHE A 169 21.46 -2.89 -3.50
N PRO A 170 21.32 -4.23 -3.42
CA PRO A 170 20.00 -4.87 -3.42
C PRO A 170 19.32 -4.74 -2.04
N THR A 171 18.11 -4.19 -1.98
CA THR A 171 17.40 -4.02 -0.69
C THR A 171 16.56 -5.23 -0.27
N HIS A 172 16.20 -6.09 -1.24
CA HIS A 172 15.33 -7.27 -1.12
C HIS A 172 16.01 -8.51 -0.51
N ARG A 173 17.23 -8.33 -0.01
CA ARG A 173 18.12 -9.39 0.48
C ARG A 173 18.40 -9.19 1.98
N ASN A 174 18.66 -10.30 2.68
CA ASN A 174 18.81 -10.33 4.14
C ASN A 174 20.24 -10.59 4.63
N THR A 175 21.21 -10.71 3.74
CA THR A 175 22.63 -10.84 4.08
C THR A 175 23.46 -9.80 3.32
N VAL A 176 24.61 -9.43 3.88
CA VAL A 176 25.45 -8.36 3.33
C VAL A 176 26.19 -8.85 2.07
N PRO A 177 26.19 -8.09 0.96
CA PRO A 177 26.97 -8.43 -0.23
C PRO A 177 28.47 -8.42 0.04
N ARG A 178 29.22 -9.30 -0.62
CA ARG A 178 30.68 -9.49 -0.43
C ARG A 178 31.48 -8.24 -0.75
N THR A 179 31.08 -7.49 -1.78
CA THR A 179 31.78 -6.29 -2.24
C THR A 179 31.26 -5.00 -1.60
N LEU A 180 30.45 -5.07 -0.54
CA LEU A 180 30.06 -3.88 0.21
C LEU A 180 31.29 -3.29 0.92
N ASP A 181 31.62 -2.04 0.60
CA ASP A 181 32.54 -1.24 1.38
C ASP A 181 31.76 -0.46 2.44
N ALA A 182 31.87 -0.89 3.70
CA ALA A 182 31.21 -0.27 4.84
C ALA A 182 31.70 1.16 5.14
N ARG A 183 32.86 1.57 4.60
CA ARG A 183 33.41 2.93 4.75
C ARG A 183 32.87 3.90 3.71
N SER A 184 32.31 3.38 2.62
CA SER A 184 31.76 4.15 1.54
C SER A 184 30.24 4.28 1.66
N ARG A 185 29.69 5.39 1.16
CA ARG A 185 28.24 5.55 1.09
C ARG A 185 27.66 4.59 0.06
N ILE A 186 26.48 4.06 0.32
CA ILE A 186 25.67 3.44 -0.73
C ILE A 186 25.17 4.57 -1.62
N GLN A 187 25.46 4.48 -2.91
CA GLN A 187 25.11 5.47 -3.93
C GLN A 187 23.78 5.15 -4.59
N MET A 188 23.45 3.87 -4.71
CA MET A 188 22.24 3.39 -5.38
C MET A 188 21.64 2.21 -4.64
N LEU A 189 20.34 2.29 -4.37
CA LEU A 189 19.52 1.21 -3.85
C LEU A 189 18.71 0.61 -4.98
N HIS A 190 18.89 -0.68 -5.24
CA HIS A 190 18.12 -1.46 -6.19
C HIS A 190 17.01 -2.18 -5.45
N TYR A 191 15.82 -1.59 -5.49
CA TYR A 191 14.78 -1.92 -4.52
C TYR A 191 13.73 -2.92 -5.01
N HIS A 192 13.58 -3.11 -6.33
CA HIS A 192 12.53 -3.95 -6.92
C HIS A 192 11.14 -3.66 -6.32
N TRP A 193 10.67 -4.52 -5.43
CA TRP A 193 9.36 -4.45 -4.77
C TRP A 193 9.44 -4.06 -3.29
N GLU A 194 10.62 -3.74 -2.76
CA GLU A 194 10.81 -3.44 -1.33
C GLU A 194 10.39 -2.01 -0.98
N LEU A 195 9.09 -1.79 -1.13
CA LEU A 195 8.38 -0.61 -0.66
C LEU A 195 7.38 -1.04 0.42
N ASP A 196 7.30 -0.25 1.49
CA ASP A 196 6.25 -0.40 2.50
C ASP A 196 4.89 0.06 1.95
N ASP A 197 3.82 -0.06 2.75
CA ASP A 197 2.47 0.32 2.30
C ASP A 197 2.36 1.81 1.94
N PHE A 198 3.27 2.68 2.41
CA PHE A 198 3.33 4.11 2.10
C PHE A 198 4.31 4.47 0.97
N GLY A 199 4.89 3.46 0.31
CA GLY A 199 5.80 3.66 -0.82
C GLY A 199 7.21 4.08 -0.40
N PHE A 200 7.59 3.87 0.86
CA PHE A 200 8.95 4.09 1.35
C PHE A 200 9.80 2.85 1.15
N LEU A 201 11.05 3.04 0.75
CA LEU A 201 12.02 1.98 0.62
C LEU A 201 12.30 1.36 1.99
N ARG A 202 12.41 0.03 1.99
CA ARG A 202 12.76 -0.77 3.17
C ARG A 202 13.86 -1.77 2.84
N SER A 203 14.49 -2.29 3.90
CA SER A 203 15.37 -3.45 3.81
C SER A 203 15.30 -4.26 5.09
N ALA A 204 15.46 -5.57 4.97
CA ALA A 204 15.63 -6.47 6.11
C ALA A 204 16.98 -6.24 6.82
N LEU A 205 17.98 -5.68 6.12
CA LEU A 205 19.31 -5.43 6.66
C LEU A 205 19.32 -4.17 7.54
N LYS A 206 19.69 -4.35 8.82
CA LYS A 206 19.85 -3.28 9.80
C LYS A 206 21.31 -2.83 9.92
N VAL A 207 21.91 -2.47 8.79
CA VAL A 207 23.28 -1.92 8.72
C VAL A 207 23.21 -0.40 8.59
N ASP A 208 24.01 0.34 9.36
CA ASP A 208 23.95 1.82 9.43
C ASP A 208 24.07 2.51 8.06
N ALA A 209 24.98 2.04 7.20
CA ALA A 209 25.12 2.56 5.84
C ALA A 209 23.85 2.37 5.00
N VAL A 210 23.16 1.23 5.17
CA VAL A 210 21.88 0.94 4.50
C VAL A 210 20.77 1.80 5.05
N GLN A 211 20.66 1.94 6.38
CA GLN A 211 19.65 2.79 7.01
C GLN A 211 19.82 4.26 6.63
N THR A 212 21.07 4.73 6.53
CA THR A 212 21.40 6.08 6.06
C THR A 212 20.94 6.30 4.61
N ALA A 213 21.24 5.36 3.71
CA ALA A 213 20.82 5.45 2.32
C ALA A 213 19.29 5.39 2.17
N LEU A 214 18.62 4.51 2.92
CA LEU A 214 17.15 4.44 2.96
C LEU A 214 16.53 5.75 3.44
N ALA A 215 17.08 6.36 4.49
CA ALA A 215 16.61 7.65 4.99
C ALA A 215 16.73 8.75 3.93
N VAL A 216 17.86 8.82 3.20
CA VAL A 216 18.04 9.78 2.10
C VAL A 216 17.03 9.54 0.97
N ALA A 217 16.87 8.28 0.52
CA ALA A 217 15.90 7.94 -0.52
C ALA A 217 14.46 8.30 -0.11
N ASN A 218 14.11 7.99 1.14
CA ASN A 218 12.77 8.23 1.65
C ASN A 218 12.49 9.71 1.87
N GLU A 219 13.47 10.52 2.28
CA GLU A 219 13.33 11.98 2.35
C GLU A 219 13.09 12.60 0.95
N CYS A 220 13.83 12.14 -0.07
CA CYS A 220 13.56 12.49 -1.46
C CYS A 220 12.16 12.06 -1.90
N ALA A 221 11.69 10.90 -1.43
CA ALA A 221 10.35 10.44 -1.71
C ALA A 221 9.32 11.36 -1.06
N VAL A 222 9.44 11.71 0.24
CA VAL A 222 8.52 12.62 0.95
C VAL A 222 8.39 13.95 0.21
N THR A 223 9.52 14.57 -0.13
CA THR A 223 9.57 15.89 -0.76
C THR A 223 9.13 15.91 -2.24
N CYS A 224 8.89 14.74 -2.84
CA CYS A 224 8.45 14.64 -4.23
C CYS A 224 6.96 14.96 -4.39
N SER A 225 6.65 16.10 -5.00
CA SER A 225 5.27 16.54 -5.29
C SER A 225 4.58 15.77 -6.42
N ASN A 226 5.30 14.92 -7.18
CA ASN A 226 4.70 14.11 -8.23
C ASN A 226 3.95 12.91 -7.64
N LEU A 227 2.63 13.04 -7.55
CA LEU A 227 1.75 12.00 -7.02
C LEU A 227 1.43 10.89 -8.02
N HIS A 228 1.79 11.03 -9.30
CA HIS A 228 1.43 10.04 -10.33
C HIS A 228 2.03 8.66 -10.03
N PHE A 229 3.31 8.62 -9.63
CA PHE A 229 3.93 7.37 -9.20
C PHE A 229 3.21 6.78 -8.00
N TYR A 230 2.89 7.61 -7.00
CA TYR A 230 2.26 7.16 -5.76
C TYR A 230 0.84 6.63 -6.00
N GLU A 231 0.05 7.29 -6.84
CA GLU A 231 -1.27 6.81 -7.27
C GLU A 231 -1.16 5.45 -7.98
N ARG A 232 -0.26 5.33 -8.96
CA ARG A 232 -0.03 4.08 -9.70
C ARG A 232 0.47 2.96 -8.78
N PHE A 233 1.33 3.30 -7.81
CA PHE A 233 1.80 2.40 -6.77
C PHE A 233 0.63 1.88 -5.92
N LYS A 234 -0.27 2.77 -5.46
CA LYS A 234 -1.46 2.37 -4.68
C LYS A 234 -2.43 1.52 -5.50
N ILE A 235 -2.67 1.87 -6.75
CA ILE A 235 -3.48 1.05 -7.67
C ILE A 235 -2.84 -0.33 -7.89
N GLY A 236 -1.52 -0.39 -8.05
CA GLY A 236 -0.76 -1.62 -8.19
C GLY A 236 -0.80 -2.49 -6.94
N ARG A 237 -0.71 -1.88 -5.75
CA ARG A 237 -0.80 -2.58 -4.46
C ARG A 237 -2.21 -3.06 -4.14
N ALA A 238 -3.24 -2.35 -4.60
CA ALA A 238 -4.62 -2.78 -4.48
C ALA A 238 -4.89 -4.13 -5.19
N ARG A 239 -3.91 -4.66 -5.93
CA ARG A 239 -3.94 -5.95 -6.63
C ARG A 239 -3.04 -7.01 -6.00
N ARG A 240 -3.62 -7.82 -5.13
CA ARG A 240 -3.40 -9.29 -5.11
C ARG A 240 -4.74 -9.97 -4.77
N PRO A 241 -5.61 -10.20 -5.76
CA PRO A 241 -6.75 -11.06 -5.53
C PRO A 241 -6.25 -12.48 -5.33
N ILE A 242 -6.43 -13.03 -4.13
CA ILE A 242 -6.84 -14.43 -4.00
C ILE A 242 -8.36 -14.40 -4.17
N CYS A 243 -8.88 -14.07 -5.35
CA CYS A 243 -10.32 -14.10 -5.61
C CYS A 243 -10.50 -14.68 -7.00
N GLY A 244 -11.18 -15.83 -7.07
CA GLY A 244 -11.38 -16.60 -8.30
C GLY A 244 -12.06 -15.80 -9.40
N ASP A 245 -11.59 -16.05 -10.63
CA ASP A 245 -12.20 -15.91 -11.97
C ASP A 245 -13.32 -14.89 -12.30
N GLY A 246 -13.64 -13.92 -11.44
CA GLY A 246 -14.68 -12.93 -11.66
C GLY A 246 -16.11 -13.49 -11.68
N ARG A 247 -16.33 -14.76 -11.31
CA ARG A 247 -17.67 -15.36 -11.26
C ARG A 247 -18.39 -15.00 -9.97
N HIS A 248 -19.72 -14.85 -10.05
CA HIS A 248 -20.57 -14.66 -8.87
C HIS A 248 -20.36 -15.78 -7.85
N PRO A 249 -20.54 -15.49 -6.54
CA PRO A 249 -20.53 -16.53 -5.52
C PRO A 249 -21.51 -17.66 -5.87
N LYS A 250 -21.05 -18.91 -5.82
CA LYS A 250 -21.89 -20.08 -6.08
C LYS A 250 -22.70 -20.48 -4.85
N VAL A 251 -23.51 -19.56 -4.33
CA VAL A 251 -24.36 -19.77 -3.16
C VAL A 251 -25.83 -19.53 -3.51
N PRO A 252 -26.78 -20.32 -2.96
CA PRO A 252 -28.20 -20.26 -3.37
C PRO A 252 -28.81 -18.86 -3.31
N VAL A 253 -28.43 -18.05 -2.31
CA VAL A 253 -29.03 -16.72 -2.12
C VAL A 253 -28.76 -15.73 -3.25
N VAL A 254 -27.72 -15.96 -4.06
CA VAL A 254 -27.44 -15.13 -5.24
C VAL A 254 -28.65 -15.14 -6.19
N ARG A 255 -29.22 -16.31 -6.44
CA ARG A 255 -30.40 -16.45 -7.29
C ARG A 255 -31.61 -15.76 -6.66
N ASP A 256 -31.84 -15.96 -5.37
CA ASP A 256 -32.97 -15.35 -4.67
C ASP A 256 -32.92 -13.80 -4.68
N ILE A 257 -31.71 -13.22 -4.64
CA ILE A 257 -31.51 -11.76 -4.76
C ILE A 257 -31.85 -11.29 -6.18
N LEU A 258 -31.36 -11.99 -7.20
CA LEU A 258 -31.65 -11.67 -8.60
C LEU A 258 -33.15 -11.76 -8.88
N ASP A 259 -33.78 -12.88 -8.50
CA ASP A 259 -35.22 -13.11 -8.66
C ASP A 259 -36.03 -12.01 -7.93
N CYS A 260 -35.60 -11.58 -6.74
CA CYS A 260 -36.27 -10.50 -6.01
C CYS A 260 -36.16 -9.14 -6.71
N LEU A 261 -35.04 -8.87 -7.39
CA LEU A 261 -34.80 -7.61 -8.10
C LEU A 261 -35.47 -7.57 -9.47
N GLU A 262 -35.52 -8.69 -10.19
CA GLU A 262 -36.26 -8.80 -11.46
C GLU A 262 -37.75 -8.52 -11.26
N ASN A 263 -38.30 -8.90 -10.11
CA ASN A 263 -39.69 -8.67 -9.75
C ASN A 263 -39.94 -7.34 -9.01
N ALA A 264 -38.91 -6.53 -8.76
CA ALA A 264 -39.06 -5.27 -8.04
C ALA A 264 -39.46 -4.14 -8.99
N GLU A 265 -40.47 -3.34 -8.62
CA GLU A 265 -40.87 -2.15 -9.39
C GLU A 265 -39.75 -1.09 -9.51
N ARG A 266 -38.79 -1.10 -8.57
CA ARG A 266 -37.65 -0.18 -8.53
C ARG A 266 -36.41 -0.91 -8.05
N HIS A 267 -35.27 -0.63 -8.69
CA HIS A 267 -33.96 -1.10 -8.22
C HIS A 267 -33.47 -0.24 -7.05
N PRO A 268 -33.33 -0.79 -5.84
CA PRO A 268 -32.90 -0.01 -4.69
C PRO A 268 -31.40 0.31 -4.76
N LYS A 269 -31.04 1.46 -4.20
CA LYS A 269 -29.65 1.85 -3.92
C LYS A 269 -29.21 1.20 -2.62
N LEU A 270 -28.00 0.62 -2.61
CA LEU A 270 -27.39 0.06 -1.41
C LEU A 270 -26.31 1.01 -0.90
N VAL A 271 -26.44 1.49 0.34
CA VAL A 271 -25.48 2.44 0.93
C VAL A 271 -24.81 1.81 2.15
N PHE A 272 -23.48 1.79 2.15
CA PHE A 272 -22.67 1.36 3.27
C PHE A 272 -21.93 2.54 3.88
N HIS A 273 -22.28 2.90 5.11
CA HIS A 273 -21.45 3.76 5.94
C HIS A 273 -20.41 2.90 6.68
N VAL A 274 -19.14 3.04 6.29
CA VAL A 274 -18.07 2.08 6.64
C VAL A 274 -17.12 2.57 7.74
N GLY A 275 -17.24 3.81 8.21
CA GLY A 275 -16.31 4.43 9.16
C GLY A 275 -15.75 5.74 8.61
N THR A 276 -14.52 6.14 8.90
CA THR A 276 -13.54 5.47 9.79
C THR A 276 -14.01 5.46 11.25
N PRO A 277 -13.52 4.55 12.12
CA PRO A 277 -13.80 4.62 13.56
C PRO A 277 -13.43 6.00 14.14
N LYS A 278 -13.97 6.35 15.31
CA LYS A 278 -13.61 7.60 16.01
C LYS A 278 -13.96 8.90 15.24
N THR A 279 -14.98 8.83 14.38
CA THR A 279 -15.54 9.97 13.62
C THR A 279 -17.01 10.26 13.96
N GLY A 280 -17.47 9.91 15.16
CA GLY A 280 -18.88 10.10 15.56
C GLY A 280 -19.84 9.02 15.02
N THR A 281 -19.32 7.91 14.51
CA THR A 281 -20.06 6.74 13.98
C THR A 281 -21.18 6.27 14.91
N THR A 282 -20.92 6.19 16.22
CA THR A 282 -21.88 5.75 17.23
C THR A 282 -23.06 6.73 17.37
N ALA A 283 -22.79 8.04 17.36
CA ALA A 283 -23.82 9.07 17.44
C ALA A 283 -24.72 9.03 16.19
N LEU A 284 -24.11 8.93 15.00
CA LEU A 284 -24.85 8.78 13.75
C LEU A 284 -25.73 7.51 13.76
N GLN A 285 -25.18 6.37 14.17
CA GLN A 285 -25.93 5.11 14.24
C GLN A 285 -27.09 5.15 15.22
N SER A 286 -26.91 5.76 16.39
CA SER A 286 -28.00 6.01 17.34
C SER A 286 -29.09 6.87 16.73
N CYS A 287 -28.72 7.99 16.11
CA CYS A 287 -29.69 8.88 15.48
C CYS A 287 -30.48 8.21 14.34
N LEU A 288 -29.79 7.45 13.47
CA LEU A 288 -30.43 6.67 12.40
C LEU A 288 -31.41 5.63 12.98
N GLY A 289 -31.02 4.99 14.09
CA GLY A 289 -31.83 4.01 14.80
C GLY A 289 -33.12 4.57 15.39
N GLU A 290 -33.02 5.74 16.03
CA GLU A 290 -34.13 6.45 16.66
C GLU A 290 -35.13 7.02 15.64
N ASN A 291 -34.67 7.30 14.42
CA ASN A 291 -35.45 7.99 13.39
C ASN A 291 -35.91 7.10 12.22
N LYS A 292 -35.93 5.76 12.37
CA LYS A 292 -36.29 4.80 11.30
C LYS A 292 -37.58 5.16 10.54
N THR A 293 -38.64 5.54 11.24
CA THR A 293 -39.92 5.92 10.60
C THR A 293 -39.79 7.20 9.76
N ARG A 294 -39.08 8.21 10.28
CA ARG A 294 -38.83 9.47 9.55
C ARG A 294 -37.90 9.26 8.36
N LEU A 295 -36.91 8.39 8.48
CA LEU A 295 -36.06 7.97 7.38
C LEU A 295 -36.88 7.29 6.27
N ALA A 296 -37.78 6.37 6.64
CA ALA A 296 -38.63 5.69 5.68
C ALA A 296 -39.56 6.67 4.95
N GLN A 297 -40.12 7.67 5.63
CA GLN A 297 -40.89 8.76 5.01
C GLN A 297 -40.08 9.57 3.99
N ARG A 298 -38.76 9.64 4.17
CA ARG A 298 -37.80 10.31 3.26
C ARG A 298 -37.16 9.36 2.24
N GLY A 299 -37.69 8.15 2.09
CA GLY A 299 -37.24 7.17 1.09
C GLY A 299 -36.06 6.30 1.51
N ILE A 300 -35.63 6.37 2.78
CA ILE A 300 -34.44 5.67 3.30
C ILE A 300 -34.87 4.58 4.28
N TYR A 301 -34.53 3.34 3.96
CA TYR A 301 -34.70 2.20 4.85
C TYR A 301 -33.41 1.94 5.63
N TYR A 302 -33.48 2.03 6.97
CA TYR A 302 -32.41 1.65 7.89
C TYR A 302 -32.82 0.34 8.60
N PRO A 303 -32.29 -0.83 8.17
CA PRO A 303 -32.80 -2.13 8.61
C PRO A 303 -32.75 -2.35 10.13
N GLN A 304 -33.65 -3.21 10.62
CA GLN A 304 -33.65 -3.60 12.02
C GLN A 304 -32.45 -4.52 12.32
N THR A 305 -31.71 -4.22 13.38
CA THR A 305 -30.66 -5.08 13.91
C THR A 305 -31.28 -6.11 14.87
N ARG A 306 -30.97 -7.39 14.70
CA ARG A 306 -31.33 -8.42 15.68
C ARG A 306 -30.42 -8.24 16.90
N HIS A 307 -31.00 -8.15 18.11
CA HIS A 307 -30.29 -8.16 19.39
C HIS A 307 -29.40 -6.96 19.73
N THR A 308 -29.96 -5.74 19.81
CA THR A 308 -29.38 -4.70 20.66
C THR A 308 -30.40 -4.27 21.71
N SER A 309 -30.25 -4.77 22.94
CA SER A 309 -30.87 -4.12 24.09
C SER A 309 -30.25 -2.73 24.26
N PRO A 310 -31.03 -1.69 24.60
CA PRO A 310 -30.45 -0.42 25.05
C PRO A 310 -29.39 -0.69 26.14
N PRO A 311 -28.23 -0.03 26.12
CA PRO A 311 -27.92 1.25 25.45
C PRO A 311 -27.11 1.12 24.14
N CYS A 312 -26.98 -0.07 23.55
CA CYS A 312 -26.12 -0.28 22.38
C CYS A 312 -26.68 0.37 21.11
N ALA A 313 -25.85 1.18 20.41
CA ALA A 313 -26.22 1.76 19.12
C ALA A 313 -26.58 0.66 18.10
N PRO A 314 -27.63 0.85 17.26
CA PRO A 314 -28.11 -0.16 16.31
C PRO A 314 -27.19 -0.24 15.09
N LYS A 315 -25.98 -0.72 15.30
CA LYS A 315 -24.97 -0.95 14.27
C LYS A 315 -25.22 -2.28 13.56
N HIS A 316 -24.97 -2.30 12.26
CA HIS A 316 -25.14 -3.48 11.42
C HIS A 316 -23.92 -4.42 11.52
N GLN A 317 -23.55 -4.79 12.76
CA GLN A 317 -22.34 -5.56 13.08
C GLN A 317 -22.34 -6.96 12.43
N PHE A 318 -23.51 -7.50 12.11
CA PHE A 318 -23.63 -8.78 11.41
C PHE A 318 -22.86 -8.76 10.08
N LEU A 319 -22.80 -7.62 9.38
CA LEU A 319 -22.02 -7.48 8.15
C LEU A 319 -20.56 -7.83 8.41
N VAL A 320 -19.97 -7.22 9.43
CA VAL A 320 -18.58 -7.44 9.82
C VAL A 320 -18.35 -8.88 10.27
N GLN A 321 -19.27 -9.45 11.06
CA GLN A 321 -19.17 -10.82 11.55
C GLN A 321 -19.19 -11.85 10.41
N GLN A 322 -20.15 -11.74 9.49
CA GLN A 322 -20.28 -12.62 8.33
C GLN A 322 -19.12 -12.45 7.36
N MET A 323 -18.67 -11.21 7.14
CA MET A 323 -17.52 -10.90 6.30
C MET A 323 -16.20 -11.48 6.83
N LYS A 324 -15.99 -11.46 8.15
CA LYS A 324 -14.83 -12.11 8.78
C LYS A 324 -14.93 -13.63 8.77
N ALA A 325 -16.14 -14.17 8.86
CA ALA A 325 -16.38 -15.61 8.86
C ALA A 325 -16.34 -16.25 7.47
N GLY A 326 -16.25 -15.47 6.38
CA GLY A 326 -16.37 -15.99 5.02
C GLY A 326 -17.79 -16.43 4.64
N ASP A 327 -18.79 -16.03 5.42
CA ASP A 327 -20.19 -16.47 5.27
C ASP A 327 -20.92 -15.69 4.18
N ALA A 328 -20.56 -15.98 2.92
CA ALA A 328 -21.18 -15.36 1.75
C ALA A 328 -22.70 -15.60 1.70
N GLN A 329 -23.16 -16.81 2.06
CA GLN A 329 -24.59 -17.17 2.08
C GLN A 329 -25.36 -16.35 3.13
N GLY A 330 -24.86 -16.27 4.36
CA GLY A 330 -25.50 -15.51 5.43
C GLY A 330 -25.49 -14.01 5.17
N LEU A 331 -24.40 -13.49 4.59
CA LEU A 331 -24.33 -12.10 4.15
C LEU A 331 -25.40 -11.78 3.10
N GLY A 332 -25.47 -12.59 2.03
CA GLY A 332 -26.50 -12.43 1.01
C GLY A 332 -27.91 -12.59 1.58
N THR A 333 -28.12 -13.52 2.52
CA THR A 333 -29.42 -13.74 3.15
C THR A 333 -29.86 -12.56 4.01
N SER A 334 -28.91 -11.89 4.67
CA SER A 334 -29.18 -10.70 5.47
C SER A 334 -29.55 -9.51 4.59
N VAL A 335 -28.88 -9.34 3.44
CA VAL A 335 -29.23 -8.32 2.44
C VAL A 335 -30.58 -8.62 1.81
N LEU A 336 -30.85 -9.87 1.41
CA LEU A 336 -32.14 -10.30 0.87
C LEU A 336 -33.27 -10.08 1.87
N SER A 337 -33.04 -10.35 3.16
CA SER A 337 -34.01 -10.08 4.21
C SER A 337 -34.31 -8.59 4.34
N ALA A 338 -33.30 -7.72 4.21
CA ALA A 338 -33.50 -6.28 4.21
C ALA A 338 -34.26 -5.82 2.97
N LEU A 339 -33.96 -6.39 1.80
CA LEU A 339 -34.67 -6.12 0.55
C LEU A 339 -36.16 -6.47 0.65
N ARG A 340 -36.49 -7.65 1.19
CA ARG A 340 -37.88 -8.09 1.38
C ARG A 340 -38.64 -7.29 2.43
N ALA A 341 -37.95 -6.77 3.44
CA ALA A 341 -38.54 -5.97 4.50
C ALA A 341 -38.57 -4.46 4.20
N MET A 342 -38.03 -4.05 3.04
CA MET A 342 -37.95 -2.66 2.62
C MET A 342 -39.36 -2.09 2.36
N PRO A 343 -39.76 -0.97 3.00
CA PRO A 343 -41.05 -0.34 2.73
C PRO A 343 -41.17 0.12 1.27
N SER A 344 -42.36 0.01 0.69
CA SER A 344 -42.62 0.34 -0.72
C SER A 344 -42.34 1.81 -1.08
N ASN A 345 -42.38 2.71 -0.11
CA ASN A 345 -42.06 4.13 -0.28
C ASN A 345 -40.55 4.45 -0.16
N THR A 346 -39.70 3.43 0.01
CA THR A 346 -38.25 3.59 0.11
C THR A 346 -37.52 3.04 -1.11
N ASN A 347 -36.35 3.61 -1.40
CA ASN A 347 -35.51 3.22 -2.54
C ASN A 347 -34.01 3.17 -2.16
N VAL A 348 -33.66 3.44 -0.90
CA VAL A 348 -32.30 3.36 -0.38
C VAL A 348 -32.27 2.42 0.81
N ILE A 349 -31.39 1.43 0.80
CA ILE A 349 -31.09 0.59 1.97
C ILE A 349 -29.76 1.06 2.56
N LEU A 350 -29.79 1.60 3.78
CA LEU A 350 -28.62 2.11 4.48
C LEU A 350 -28.15 1.14 5.56
N PHE A 351 -26.97 0.57 5.38
CA PHE A 351 -26.25 -0.13 6.44
C PHE A 351 -25.12 0.74 6.98
N SER A 352 -24.89 0.66 8.29
CA SER A 352 -23.85 1.41 9.00
C SER A 352 -23.07 0.50 9.94
N ALA A 353 -21.78 0.35 9.68
CA ALA A 353 -20.86 -0.46 10.48
C ALA A 353 -19.41 -0.01 10.27
N GLU A 354 -18.82 0.66 11.27
CA GLU A 354 -17.41 1.12 11.23
C GLU A 354 -16.39 -0.03 11.14
N GLY A 355 -16.80 -1.23 11.55
CA GLY A 355 -15.98 -2.42 11.43
C GLY A 355 -15.71 -2.83 9.98
N LEU A 356 -16.44 -2.26 9.00
CA LEU A 356 -16.15 -2.46 7.58
C LEU A 356 -14.81 -1.82 7.19
N PHE A 357 -14.45 -0.66 7.74
CA PHE A 357 -13.10 -0.10 7.62
C PHE A 357 -12.10 -0.87 8.50
N ASN A 358 -12.41 -1.03 9.79
CA ASN A 358 -11.47 -1.57 10.78
C ASN A 358 -11.02 -3.02 10.50
N HIS A 359 -11.85 -3.79 9.81
CA HIS A 359 -11.57 -5.18 9.46
C HIS A 359 -11.47 -5.40 7.96
N TRP A 360 -11.34 -4.33 7.16
CA TRP A 360 -11.30 -4.44 5.70
C TRP A 360 -10.27 -5.49 5.24
N TRP A 361 -9.06 -5.43 5.80
CA TRP A 361 -7.97 -6.33 5.48
C TRP A 361 -8.07 -7.72 6.12
N ASP A 362 -9.04 -7.95 7.01
CA ASP A 362 -9.32 -9.25 7.62
C ASP A 362 -10.36 -10.06 6.83
N PHE A 363 -11.03 -9.45 5.84
CA PHE A 363 -12.12 -10.09 5.11
C PHE A 363 -11.63 -11.12 4.09
N THR A 364 -12.30 -12.27 4.06
CA THR A 364 -11.94 -13.40 3.20
C THR A 364 -12.29 -13.14 1.73
N ALA A 365 -11.74 -13.99 0.85
CA ALA A 365 -12.01 -13.96 -0.58
C ALA A 365 -13.50 -14.15 -0.92
N GLU A 366 -14.15 -15.08 -0.21
CA GLU A 366 -15.55 -15.45 -0.39
C GLU A 366 -16.47 -14.26 -0.08
N SER A 367 -16.22 -13.60 1.05
CA SER A 367 -16.98 -12.40 1.46
C SER A 367 -16.73 -11.21 0.54
N ARG A 368 -15.48 -11.02 0.07
CA ARG A 368 -15.17 -10.00 -0.96
C ARG A 368 -15.88 -10.28 -2.29
N SER A 369 -15.99 -11.56 -2.69
CA SER A 369 -16.76 -11.96 -3.88
C SER A 369 -18.25 -11.64 -3.71
N MET A 370 -18.83 -11.88 -2.52
CA MET A 370 -20.20 -11.47 -2.23
C MET A 370 -20.39 -9.95 -2.27
N LEU A 371 -19.49 -9.15 -1.70
CA LEU A 371 -19.58 -7.70 -1.83
C LEU A 371 -19.47 -7.22 -3.27
N ARG A 372 -18.61 -7.84 -4.09
CA ARG A 372 -18.53 -7.55 -5.53
C ARG A 372 -19.81 -7.88 -6.25
N PHE A 373 -20.43 -9.03 -5.95
CA PHE A 373 -21.74 -9.36 -6.49
C PHE A 373 -22.77 -8.28 -6.13
N LEU A 374 -22.88 -7.91 -4.85
CA LEU A 374 -23.78 -6.84 -4.41
C LEU A 374 -23.48 -5.51 -5.12
N ALA A 375 -22.21 -5.14 -5.31
CA ALA A 375 -21.82 -3.94 -6.03
C ALA A 375 -22.18 -3.98 -7.53
N SER A 376 -22.11 -5.16 -8.17
CA SER A 376 -22.50 -5.34 -9.57
C SER A 376 -24.02 -5.40 -9.78
N THR A 377 -24.77 -5.75 -8.74
CA THR A 377 -26.22 -5.99 -8.81
C THR A 377 -27.03 -4.79 -8.32
N PHE A 378 -26.53 -4.06 -7.34
CA PHE A 378 -27.15 -2.84 -6.81
C PHE A 378 -26.34 -1.62 -7.23
N ARG A 379 -26.98 -0.44 -7.26
CA ARG A 379 -26.23 0.82 -7.24
C ARG A 379 -25.62 0.98 -5.84
N LEU A 380 -24.41 0.46 -5.64
CA LEU A 380 -23.73 0.47 -4.36
C LEU A 380 -22.95 1.78 -4.16
N GLU A 381 -23.11 2.36 -2.98
CA GLU A 381 -22.37 3.54 -2.55
C GLU A 381 -21.74 3.34 -1.18
N VAL A 382 -20.49 3.74 -1.04
CA VAL A 382 -19.72 3.71 0.21
C VAL A 382 -19.60 5.14 0.75
N LEU A 383 -20.09 5.36 1.96
CA LEU A 383 -19.90 6.59 2.73
C LEU A 383 -18.77 6.38 3.73
N ILE A 384 -17.76 7.25 3.70
CA ILE A 384 -16.64 7.21 4.63
C ILE A 384 -16.32 8.61 5.14
N CYS A 385 -15.99 8.73 6.42
CA CYS A 385 -15.50 9.93 7.07
C CYS A 385 -14.03 9.76 7.46
N PHE A 386 -13.18 10.69 7.04
CA PHE A 386 -11.77 10.75 7.41
C PHE A 386 -11.53 11.86 8.42
N ARG A 387 -10.66 11.59 9.38
CA ARG A 387 -10.23 12.54 10.40
C ARG A 387 -8.80 12.94 10.16
N ASN A 388 -8.37 14.07 10.72
CA ASN A 388 -6.96 14.41 10.76
C ASN A 388 -6.13 13.21 11.23
N VAL A 389 -5.15 12.83 10.42
CA VAL A 389 -4.47 11.54 10.57
C VAL A 389 -3.70 11.40 11.89
N VAL A 390 -3.19 12.52 12.46
CA VAL A 390 -2.53 12.52 13.77
C VAL A 390 -3.56 12.31 14.87
N GLU A 391 -4.67 13.04 14.83
CA GLU A 391 -5.74 12.86 15.80
C GLU A 391 -6.40 11.48 15.72
N PHE A 392 -6.51 10.95 14.51
CA PHE A 392 -7.01 9.59 14.26
C PHE A 392 -6.04 8.55 14.83
N ALA A 393 -4.74 8.67 14.58
CA ALA A 393 -3.72 7.79 15.16
C ALA A 393 -3.79 7.79 16.69
N VAL A 394 -3.89 8.97 17.31
CA VAL A 394 -4.07 9.09 18.77
C VAL A 394 -5.35 8.39 19.22
N SER A 395 -6.47 8.68 18.57
CA SER A 395 -7.78 8.12 18.94
C SER A 395 -7.82 6.59 18.81
N LEU A 396 -7.21 6.06 17.76
CA LEU A 396 -7.09 4.63 17.52
C LEU A 396 -6.16 3.97 18.55
N TYR A 397 -5.02 4.60 18.86
CA TYR A 397 -4.09 4.13 19.88
C TYR A 397 -4.76 4.02 21.26
N LEU A 398 -5.45 5.07 21.70
CA LEU A 398 -6.18 5.06 22.97
C LEU A 398 -7.28 3.97 23.01
N GLN A 399 -7.94 3.70 21.88
CA GLN A 399 -8.89 2.60 21.78
C GLN A 399 -8.18 1.25 21.88
N ASN A 400 -7.05 1.07 21.20
CA ASN A 400 -6.26 -0.17 21.23
C ASN A 400 -5.77 -0.49 22.64
N MET A 401 -5.39 0.51 23.43
CA MET A 401 -4.97 0.33 24.82
C MET A 401 -6.08 -0.26 25.71
N ARG A 402 -7.35 0.06 25.42
CA ARG A 402 -8.52 -0.46 26.14
C ARG A 402 -8.92 -1.85 25.67
N ASN A 403 -8.74 -2.14 24.38
CA ASN A 403 -9.12 -3.40 23.78
C ASN A 403 -8.42 -4.61 24.44
N PRO A 404 -9.04 -5.81 24.42
CA PRO A 404 -8.42 -7.03 24.91
C PRO A 404 -7.24 -7.45 24.01
N GLN A 405 -6.30 -8.23 24.56
CA GLN A 405 -5.09 -8.71 23.87
C GLN A 405 -5.37 -9.80 22.81
N VAL A 406 -6.18 -9.48 21.81
CA VAL A 406 -6.53 -10.36 20.68
C VAL A 406 -5.83 -9.98 19.38
N HIS A 407 -5.19 -8.81 19.34
CA HIS A 407 -4.42 -8.29 18.22
C HIS A 407 -3.01 -7.87 18.72
N PRO A 408 -1.93 -7.97 17.92
CA PRO A 408 -0.56 -7.60 18.30
C PRO A 408 -0.44 -6.31 19.12
N CYS A 409 -1.07 -5.22 18.70
CA CYS A 409 -1.03 -3.91 19.35
C CYS A 409 -2.17 -3.63 20.36
N TYR A 410 -3.09 -4.57 20.59
CA TYR A 410 -4.22 -4.35 21.51
C TYR A 410 -3.88 -4.72 22.94
N GLY A 411 -4.28 -3.85 23.87
CA GLY A 411 -4.17 -4.11 25.31
C GLY A 411 -2.75 -4.41 25.75
N ARG A 412 -1.74 -3.90 25.04
CA ARG A 412 -0.32 -4.04 25.35
C ARG A 412 0.21 -2.78 26.02
N ASP A 413 1.33 -2.90 26.72
CA ASP A 413 2.12 -1.74 27.12
C ASP A 413 3.03 -1.34 25.96
N LEU A 414 2.46 -0.66 24.97
CA LEU A 414 3.18 -0.04 23.87
C LEU A 414 2.94 1.46 23.93
N SER A 415 3.98 2.24 23.70
CA SER A 415 3.87 3.65 23.33
C SER A 415 3.20 3.79 21.96
N LEU A 416 2.76 5.01 21.63
CA LEU A 416 2.25 5.31 20.28
C LEU A 416 3.35 5.09 19.22
N GLU A 417 4.61 5.39 19.55
CA GLU A 417 5.75 5.19 18.64
C GLU A 417 5.95 3.71 18.33
N GLU A 418 6.01 2.85 19.35
CA GLU A 418 6.08 1.38 19.16
C GLU A 418 4.85 0.84 18.43
N THR A 419 3.68 1.43 18.66
CA THR A 419 2.44 1.05 17.95
C THR A 419 2.50 1.42 16.47
N LEU A 420 3.22 2.47 16.07
CA LEU A 420 3.42 2.85 14.66
C LEU A 420 4.34 1.90 13.89
N GLU A 421 5.02 0.98 14.59
CA GLU A 421 5.79 -0.09 13.96
C GLU A 421 4.91 -1.30 13.58
N ASP A 422 3.72 -1.42 14.18
CA ASP A 422 2.75 -2.48 13.88
C ASP A 422 2.10 -2.26 12.50
N GLU A 423 2.23 -3.27 11.62
CA GLU A 423 1.73 -3.18 10.24
C GLU A 423 0.21 -2.94 10.18
N TRP A 424 -0.56 -3.59 11.05
CA TRP A 424 -2.00 -3.44 11.07
C TRP A 424 -2.41 -2.02 11.48
N PHE A 425 -1.77 -1.46 12.51
CA PHE A 425 -2.04 -0.09 12.94
C PHE A 425 -1.70 0.91 11.82
N ARG A 426 -0.53 0.74 11.18
CA ARG A 426 -0.11 1.57 10.04
C ARG A 426 -1.11 1.54 8.89
N ARG A 427 -1.67 0.38 8.55
CA ARG A 427 -2.69 0.26 7.48
C ARG A 427 -3.93 1.11 7.74
N HIS A 428 -4.31 1.32 9.00
CA HIS A 428 -5.45 2.18 9.32
C HIS A 428 -5.18 3.66 9.04
N LEU A 429 -3.92 4.07 8.94
CA LEU A 429 -3.53 5.43 8.53
C LEU A 429 -3.46 5.59 7.00
N ASP A 430 -3.59 4.49 6.25
CA ASP A 430 -3.52 4.46 4.79
C ASP A 430 -4.90 4.66 4.14
N TYR A 431 -5.45 5.88 4.24
CA TYR A 431 -6.78 6.20 3.72
C TYR A 431 -6.88 5.98 2.20
N VAL A 432 -5.89 6.45 1.43
CA VAL A 432 -5.85 6.18 -0.02
C VAL A 432 -5.76 4.69 -0.33
N GLY A 433 -4.94 3.92 0.39
CA GLY A 433 -4.86 2.47 0.23
C GLY A 433 -6.21 1.79 0.42
N PHE A 434 -6.93 2.14 1.49
CA PHE A 434 -8.30 1.67 1.70
C PHE A 434 -9.23 2.01 0.52
N LEU A 435 -9.21 3.25 0.04
CA LEU A 435 -10.05 3.68 -1.09
C LEU A 435 -9.73 2.92 -2.38
N MET A 436 -8.45 2.69 -2.66
CA MET A 436 -8.01 1.92 -3.82
C MET A 436 -8.40 0.45 -3.71
N ASP A 437 -8.28 -0.14 -2.53
CA ASP A 437 -8.72 -1.52 -2.28
C ASP A 437 -10.24 -1.67 -2.42
N VAL A 438 -11.04 -0.70 -1.96
CA VAL A 438 -12.50 -0.69 -2.12
C VAL A 438 -12.87 -0.64 -3.61
N ARG A 439 -12.32 0.32 -4.36
CA ARG A 439 -12.57 0.41 -5.82
C ARG A 439 -12.15 -0.86 -6.54
N HIS A 440 -10.97 -1.40 -6.19
CA HIS A 440 -10.49 -2.63 -6.81
C HIS A 440 -11.38 -3.83 -6.47
N SER A 441 -11.78 -3.98 -5.21
CA SER A 441 -12.53 -5.13 -4.70
C SER A 441 -13.98 -5.14 -5.16
N LEU A 442 -14.63 -3.97 -5.23
CA LEU A 442 -16.06 -3.84 -5.52
C LEU A 442 -16.34 -3.53 -7.00
N GLY A 443 -15.36 -3.03 -7.76
CA GLY A 443 -15.56 -2.62 -9.14
C GLY A 443 -16.08 -1.19 -9.24
N ASP A 444 -17.06 -0.95 -10.11
CA ASP A 444 -17.66 0.37 -10.29
C ASP A 444 -18.58 0.71 -9.11
N VAL A 445 -18.01 1.40 -8.12
CA VAL A 445 -18.70 1.78 -6.88
C VAL A 445 -18.55 3.28 -6.66
N THR A 446 -19.64 3.91 -6.22
CA THR A 446 -19.58 5.31 -5.79
C THR A 446 -18.99 5.38 -4.40
N ILE A 447 -17.95 6.20 -4.19
CA ILE A 447 -17.38 6.47 -2.86
C ILE A 447 -17.58 7.94 -2.56
N ARG A 448 -18.28 8.24 -1.48
CA ARG A 448 -18.43 9.58 -0.92
C ARG A 448 -17.60 9.68 0.36
N ALA A 449 -16.59 10.54 0.33
CA ALA A 449 -15.74 10.83 1.46
C ALA A 449 -16.14 12.16 2.13
N PHE A 450 -16.15 12.19 3.46
CA PHE A 450 -16.42 13.35 4.31
C PHE A 450 -15.20 13.65 5.19
N SER A 451 -15.05 14.92 5.58
CA SER A 451 -14.08 15.31 6.60
C SER A 451 -14.74 15.30 7.97
N TYR A 452 -14.04 14.80 8.99
CA TYR A 452 -14.54 14.81 10.36
C TYR A 452 -14.64 16.24 10.88
N SER A 453 -15.82 16.59 11.39
CA SER A 453 -16.17 17.85 12.01
C SER A 453 -17.30 17.60 13.02
N ASP A 454 -17.62 18.59 13.85
CA ASP A 454 -18.77 18.51 14.75
C ASP A 454 -20.10 18.40 14.01
N THR A 455 -20.14 18.82 12.74
CA THR A 455 -21.34 18.82 11.88
C THR A 455 -21.42 17.64 10.92
N VAL A 456 -20.40 16.76 10.87
CA VAL A 456 -20.31 15.71 9.85
C VAL A 456 -21.51 14.75 9.86
N GLY A 457 -22.08 14.49 11.04
CA GLY A 457 -23.31 13.68 11.15
C GLY A 457 -24.47 14.31 10.38
N SER A 458 -24.68 15.62 10.56
CA SER A 458 -25.70 16.40 9.86
C SER A 458 -25.42 16.49 8.36
N GLU A 459 -24.16 16.64 7.96
CA GLU A 459 -23.74 16.65 6.55
C GLU A 459 -24.04 15.30 5.86
N ILE A 460 -23.76 14.18 6.53
CA ILE A 460 -24.08 12.84 6.04
C ILE A 460 -25.61 12.67 5.89
N LEU A 461 -26.38 13.10 6.90
CA LEU A 461 -27.85 13.03 6.86
C LEU A 461 -28.43 13.91 5.74
N GLN A 462 -27.90 15.11 5.54
CA GLN A 462 -28.30 15.99 4.45
C GLN A 462 -27.98 15.35 3.08
N TYR A 463 -26.78 14.80 2.93
CA TYR A 463 -26.35 14.12 1.70
C TYR A 463 -27.22 12.91 1.36
N LEU A 464 -27.63 12.13 2.37
CA LEU A 464 -28.54 11.01 2.21
C LEU A 464 -29.96 11.43 1.80
N GLY A 465 -30.30 12.72 1.87
CA GLY A 465 -31.68 13.21 1.71
C GLY A 465 -32.52 13.02 2.99
N ALA A 466 -31.89 12.62 4.09
CA ALA A 466 -32.55 12.48 5.37
C ALA A 466 -32.84 13.83 6.03
N GLY A 467 -32.14 14.93 5.68
CA GLY A 467 -32.35 16.25 6.29
C GLY A 467 -32.10 16.28 7.81
N ALA A 468 -32.60 17.31 8.49
CA ALA A 468 -32.48 17.41 9.94
C ALA A 468 -33.34 16.32 10.64
N LEU A 469 -32.73 15.62 11.58
CA LEU A 469 -33.37 14.63 12.45
C LEU A 469 -33.16 15.06 13.91
N GLU A 470 -34.16 14.80 14.74
CA GLU A 470 -34.00 14.94 16.19
C GLU A 470 -33.24 13.69 16.67
N CYS A 471 -31.99 13.88 17.07
CA CYS A 471 -31.19 12.85 17.70
C CYS A 471 -31.23 13.07 19.23
N GLY A 472 -31.15 12.01 20.04
CA GLY A 472 -30.94 12.14 21.49
C GLY A 472 -29.72 13.02 21.83
N GLY A 473 -29.69 13.58 23.05
CA GLY A 473 -28.74 14.61 23.49
C GLY A 473 -27.25 14.30 23.25
N GLU A 474 -26.42 15.34 23.29
CA GLU A 474 -24.98 15.25 23.04
C GLU A 474 -24.34 14.10 23.81
N ARG A 475 -23.74 13.15 23.08
CA ARG A 475 -22.95 12.06 23.65
C ARG A 475 -21.47 12.36 23.44
N HIS A 476 -20.83 12.88 24.48
CA HIS A 476 -19.38 13.01 24.53
C HIS A 476 -18.77 11.68 24.98
N ASN A 477 -18.18 10.94 24.05
CA ASN A 477 -17.35 9.79 24.39
C ASN A 477 -15.96 10.30 24.75
N GLU A 478 -15.72 10.56 26.03
CA GLU A 478 -14.41 10.97 26.49
C GLU A 478 -13.36 9.88 26.22
N SER A 479 -12.29 10.29 25.55
CA SER A 479 -11.10 9.44 25.39
C SER A 479 -10.31 9.40 26.68
N LEU A 480 -9.51 8.34 26.87
CA LEU A 480 -8.58 8.25 28.00
C LEU A 480 -7.70 9.50 28.07
N ARG A 481 -7.58 10.06 29.26
CA ARG A 481 -6.64 11.16 29.54
C ARG A 481 -5.24 10.59 29.69
N ARG A 482 -4.24 11.46 29.68
CA ARG A 482 -2.81 11.08 29.72
C ARG A 482 -2.48 10.21 30.92
N GLN A 483 -2.95 10.59 32.11
CA GLN A 483 -2.70 9.86 33.35
C GLN A 483 -3.42 8.51 33.36
N GLY A 484 -4.68 8.46 32.91
CA GLY A 484 -5.44 7.22 32.79
C GLY A 484 -4.79 6.24 31.80
N LEU A 485 -4.27 6.75 30.68
CA LEU A 485 -3.49 5.95 29.72
C LEU A 485 -2.30 5.25 30.39
N GLU A 486 -1.49 5.97 31.17
CA GLU A 486 -0.33 5.37 31.85
C GLU A 486 -0.74 4.27 32.84
N ILE A 487 -1.85 4.45 33.55
CA ILE A 487 -2.41 3.42 34.42
C ILE A 487 -2.84 2.19 33.59
N VAL A 488 -3.54 2.41 32.47
CA VAL A 488 -3.97 1.33 31.55
C VAL A 488 -2.76 0.57 30.99
N ARG A 489 -1.68 1.27 30.64
CA ARG A 489 -0.43 0.65 30.18
C ARG A 489 0.20 -0.26 31.23
N ILE A 490 0.23 0.18 32.49
CA ILE A 490 0.70 -0.66 33.61
C ILE A 490 -0.18 -1.91 33.75
N ILE A 491 -1.51 -1.76 33.69
CA ILE A 491 -2.45 -2.88 33.75
C ILE A 491 -2.24 -3.86 32.60
N ASN A 492 -1.92 -3.36 31.40
CA ASN A 492 -1.67 -4.16 30.22
C ASN A 492 -0.44 -5.09 30.33
N ARG A 493 0.45 -4.86 31.31
CA ARG A 493 1.56 -5.78 31.64
C ARG A 493 1.07 -7.08 32.27
N TYR A 494 -0.13 -7.07 32.84
CA TYR A 494 -0.73 -8.22 33.50
C TYR A 494 -1.76 -8.90 32.60
N ARG A 495 -1.74 -10.24 32.57
CA ARG A 495 -2.78 -11.04 31.91
C ARG A 495 -3.98 -11.20 32.83
N LEU A 496 -4.82 -10.17 32.89
CA LEU A 496 -6.04 -10.18 33.70
C LEU A 496 -7.20 -10.87 32.97
N GLU A 497 -8.08 -11.51 33.74
CA GLU A 497 -9.35 -12.02 33.22
C GLU A 497 -10.21 -10.87 32.65
N PRO A 498 -10.93 -11.06 31.51
CA PRO A 498 -11.70 -9.99 30.88
C PRO A 498 -12.68 -9.25 31.80
N ARG A 499 -13.33 -9.97 32.73
CA ARG A 499 -14.26 -9.38 33.70
C ARG A 499 -13.54 -8.42 34.65
N ILE A 500 -12.45 -8.88 35.26
CA ILE A 500 -11.64 -8.08 36.20
C ILE A 500 -11.05 -6.87 35.48
N ARG A 501 -10.53 -7.05 34.26
CA ARG A 501 -10.01 -5.96 33.43
C ARG A 501 -11.11 -4.92 33.15
N GLY A 502 -12.31 -5.35 32.78
CA GLY A 502 -13.44 -4.47 32.52
C GLY A 502 -13.82 -3.63 33.75
N GLU A 503 -13.82 -4.23 34.94
CA GLU A 503 -14.07 -3.52 36.19
C GLU A 503 -13.00 -2.47 36.48
N ILE A 504 -11.72 -2.82 36.33
CA ILE A 504 -10.62 -1.87 36.53
C ILE A 504 -10.72 -0.70 35.54
N LEU A 505 -11.00 -0.95 34.26
CA LEU A 505 -11.19 0.12 33.27
C LEU A 505 -12.38 1.03 33.63
N SER A 506 -13.46 0.48 34.19
CA SER A 506 -14.59 1.27 34.71
C SER A 506 -14.17 2.16 35.86
N ARG A 507 -13.40 1.63 36.82
CA ARG A 507 -12.90 2.42 37.96
C ARG A 507 -11.95 3.53 37.53
N ILE A 508 -11.09 3.28 36.53
CA ILE A 508 -10.23 4.34 35.96
C ILE A 508 -11.09 5.45 35.39
N HIS A 509 -12.13 5.12 34.63
CA HIS A 509 -13.02 6.11 34.06
C HIS A 509 -13.76 6.92 35.14
N GLU A 510 -14.22 6.28 36.21
CA GLU A 510 -14.80 6.96 37.38
C GLU A 510 -13.80 7.92 38.02
N ILE A 511 -12.54 7.49 38.21
CA ILE A 511 -11.47 8.34 38.75
C ILE A 511 -11.19 9.53 37.82
N GLU A 512 -11.08 9.31 36.51
CA GLU A 512 -10.90 10.39 35.54
C GLU A 512 -12.04 11.42 35.63
N GLY A 513 -13.29 10.96 35.78
CA GLY A 513 -14.45 11.82 35.97
C GLY A 513 -14.39 12.67 37.24
N LEU A 514 -13.75 12.19 38.31
CA LEU A 514 -13.56 12.96 39.55
C LEU A 514 -12.54 14.10 39.37
N PHE A 515 -11.50 13.89 38.57
CA PHE A 515 -10.52 14.93 38.27
C PHE A 515 -11.00 15.90 37.17
N GLY A 516 -11.86 15.44 36.26
CA GLY A 516 -12.43 16.24 35.18
C GLY A 516 -11.35 16.89 34.30
N GLU A 517 -11.48 18.19 34.05
CA GLU A 517 -10.57 18.97 33.20
C GLU A 517 -9.15 19.13 33.76
N GLN A 518 -8.90 18.74 35.01
CA GLN A 518 -7.55 18.76 35.60
C GLN A 518 -6.63 17.72 34.95
N LEU A 519 -7.19 16.70 34.28
CA LEU A 519 -6.41 15.73 33.54
C LEU A 519 -6.15 16.18 32.10
N GLU A 520 -4.90 16.05 31.69
CA GLU A 520 -4.47 16.43 30.35
C GLU A 520 -4.97 15.41 29.32
N SER A 521 -5.47 15.89 28.19
CA SER A 521 -5.65 15.04 27.01
C SER A 521 -4.29 14.52 26.54
N TYR A 522 -4.21 13.25 26.17
CA TYR A 522 -2.98 12.73 25.58
C TYR A 522 -2.72 13.39 24.22
N GLN A 523 -1.54 13.97 24.05
CA GLN A 523 -1.04 14.51 22.79
C GLN A 523 0.36 13.96 22.53
N PRO A 524 0.65 13.48 21.31
CA PRO A 524 2.01 13.12 20.94
C PRO A 524 2.89 14.38 20.97
N ASN A 525 4.18 14.19 21.27
CA ASN A 525 5.14 15.28 21.14
C ASN A 525 5.25 15.74 19.66
N ALA A 526 5.86 16.91 19.44
CA ALA A 526 5.95 17.52 18.11
C ALA A 526 6.69 16.64 17.09
N GLU A 527 7.70 15.90 17.54
CA GLU A 527 8.50 15.00 16.72
C GLU A 527 7.67 13.82 16.21
N LEU A 528 6.99 13.10 17.12
CA LEU A 528 6.14 11.96 16.79
C LEU A 528 4.95 12.38 15.90
N ALA A 529 4.33 13.52 16.21
CA ALA A 529 3.29 14.09 15.35
C ALA A 529 3.83 14.43 13.95
N GLY A 530 5.06 14.95 13.87
CA GLY A 530 5.77 15.20 12.62
C GLY A 530 6.05 13.92 11.83
N SER A 531 6.45 12.84 12.51
CA SER A 531 6.69 11.53 11.89
C SER A 531 5.41 10.91 11.32
N ILE A 532 4.27 11.00 12.02
CA ILE A 532 2.97 10.54 11.49
C ILE A 532 2.59 11.35 10.24
N ARG A 533 2.78 12.67 10.26
CA ARG A 533 2.51 13.53 9.10
C ARG A 533 3.41 13.17 7.92
N ARG A 534 4.71 13.06 8.11
CA ARG A 534 5.67 12.67 7.07
C ARG A 534 5.34 11.30 6.47
N LEU A 535 4.99 10.33 7.30
CA LEU A 535 4.57 8.99 6.86
C LEU A 535 3.36 9.05 5.92
N THR A 536 2.40 9.93 6.20
CA THR A 536 1.10 9.97 5.53
C THR A 536 0.97 11.11 4.52
N GLU A 537 2.01 11.90 4.30
CA GLU A 537 1.96 13.14 3.51
C GLU A 537 1.42 12.92 2.10
N LYS A 538 2.00 11.99 1.34
CA LYS A 538 1.51 11.63 0.00
C LYS A 538 0.09 11.07 0.02
N ASN A 539 -0.28 10.36 1.08
CA ASN A 539 -1.63 9.87 1.28
C ASN A 539 -2.61 11.04 1.36
N GLN A 540 -2.31 12.03 2.19
CA GLN A 540 -3.15 13.20 2.38
C GLN A 540 -3.19 14.10 1.13
N LEU A 541 -2.06 14.30 0.45
CA LEU A 541 -2.01 15.07 -0.80
C LEU A 541 -2.84 14.42 -1.92
N LEU A 542 -2.72 13.09 -2.10
CA LEU A 542 -3.51 12.37 -3.10
C LEU A 542 -4.99 12.28 -2.69
N LEU A 543 -5.29 12.13 -1.41
CA LEU A 543 -6.66 12.21 -0.89
C LEU A 543 -7.29 13.58 -1.19
N ALA A 544 -6.54 14.67 -1.00
CA ALA A 544 -6.97 16.03 -1.35
C ALA A 544 -7.29 16.18 -2.84
N GLN A 545 -6.49 15.56 -3.70
CA GLN A 545 -6.65 15.61 -5.15
C GLN A 545 -7.88 14.81 -5.61
N LEU A 546 -8.08 13.61 -5.06
CA LEU A 546 -9.17 12.71 -5.45
C LEU A 546 -10.51 13.08 -4.80
N TYR A 547 -10.46 13.64 -3.59
CA TYR A 547 -11.61 13.93 -2.74
C TYR A 547 -11.44 15.28 -2.04
N PRO A 548 -11.54 16.40 -2.77
CA PRO A 548 -11.27 17.74 -2.22
C PRO A 548 -12.21 18.14 -1.06
N ASP A 549 -13.36 17.51 -0.93
CA ASP A 549 -14.31 17.73 0.16
C ASP A 549 -14.02 16.91 1.43
N SER A 550 -13.04 16.00 1.38
CA SER A 550 -12.73 15.07 2.48
C SER A 550 -11.68 15.56 3.48
N LEU A 551 -11.05 16.71 3.22
CA LEU A 551 -10.06 17.33 4.11
C LEU A 551 -10.59 18.62 4.73
N SER A 552 -10.16 18.91 5.96
CA SER A 552 -10.50 20.16 6.64
C SER A 552 -9.84 21.37 5.96
N VAL A 553 -10.36 22.58 6.19
CA VAL A 553 -9.81 23.84 5.65
C VAL A 553 -8.32 24.04 6.03
N ARG A 554 -7.92 23.57 7.22
CA ARG A 554 -6.53 23.62 7.70
C ARG A 554 -5.60 22.63 6.99
N GLU A 555 -6.13 21.51 6.51
CA GLU A 555 -5.39 20.52 5.73
C GLU A 555 -5.27 20.92 4.26
N LYS A 556 -6.29 21.61 3.72
CA LYS A 556 -6.24 22.20 2.38
C LYS A 556 -5.12 23.23 2.22
N SER A 557 -4.88 24.06 3.24
CA SER A 557 -3.83 25.09 3.21
C SER A 557 -2.41 24.51 3.21
N LEU A 558 -2.16 23.42 3.95
CA LEU A 558 -0.87 22.70 3.91
C LEU A 558 -0.65 22.00 2.55
N ALA A 559 -1.69 21.40 1.97
CA ALA A 559 -1.61 20.76 0.66
C ALA A 559 -1.41 21.74 -0.52
N TRP A 560 -1.79 23.01 -0.34
CA TRP A 560 -1.66 24.05 -1.36
C TRP A 560 -0.39 24.89 -1.19
N ALA A 561 0.19 24.94 0.01
CA ALA A 561 1.46 25.62 0.28
C ALA A 561 2.69 24.86 -0.28
N SER A 562 2.53 23.61 -0.71
CA SER A 562 3.57 22.76 -1.31
C SER A 562 3.56 22.74 -2.84
N LYS A 563 2.86 23.68 -3.50
CA LYS A 563 2.85 23.84 -4.97
C LYS A 563 3.76 24.98 -5.44
#